data_AF-R7V1H8-F1
#
_entry.id   AF-R7V1H8-F1
#
_cell.length_a   1.000
_cell.length_b   1.000
_cell.length_c   1.000
_cell.angle_alpha   90.00
_cell.angle_beta   90.00
_cell.angle_gamma   90.00
#
_symmetry.space_group_name_H-M   'P 1'
#
loop_
_entity.id
_entity.type
_entity.pdbx_description
1 polymer ?
#
loop_
_entity_poly.entity_id
_entity_poly.type
_entity_poly.pdbx_seq_one_letter_code
_entity_poly.pdbx_strand_id
1 'polypeptide(L)'
;WRMIWEQKVERIAMLANLVENGVVKCVQYWPKEVNGDPLKSDQFTIKLLKEDVWSDFTRRQMEVTKVRIESNLSRPVTQYHYTTWSDHSVPSHATALWRLFRKL
;
A
#
# COMPACT_ATOMS: atom_id res chain seq x y z
N TRP A 1 9.92 3.60 -1.07
CA TRP A 1 9.87 4.07 0.34
C TRP A 1 10.61 5.38 0.60
N ARG A 2 11.77 5.68 -0.02
CA ARG A 2 12.46 6.98 0.15
C ARG A 2 11.55 8.19 -0.07
N MET A 3 10.85 8.24 -1.21
CA MET A 3 9.90 9.32 -1.53
C MET A 3 8.79 9.45 -0.47
N ILE A 4 8.19 8.33 -0.06
CA ILE A 4 7.15 8.29 0.98
C ILE A 4 7.65 8.93 2.28
N TRP A 5 8.88 8.60 2.67
CA TRP A 5 9.51 9.16 3.86
C TRP A 5 9.82 10.66 3.73
N GLU A 6 10.49 11.07 2.65
CA GLU A 6 10.93 12.46 2.46
C GLU A 6 9.74 13.41 2.31
N GLN A 7 8.73 13.01 1.56
CA GLN A 7 7.51 13.80 1.32
C GLN A 7 6.47 13.67 2.45
N LYS A 8 6.79 12.96 3.53
CA LYS A 8 5.90 12.73 4.68
C LYS A 8 4.53 12.18 4.25
N VAL A 9 4.51 11.27 3.27
CA VAL A 9 3.28 10.68 2.76
C VAL A 9 2.69 9.75 3.80
N GLU A 10 1.43 9.99 4.17
CA GLU A 10 0.68 9.16 5.13
C GLU A 10 -0.21 8.12 4.43
N ARG A 11 -0.60 8.39 3.19
CA ARG A 11 -1.60 7.60 2.45
C ARG A 11 -1.14 7.30 1.03
N ILE A 12 -1.29 6.05 0.60
CA ILE A 12 -0.97 5.60 -0.75
C ILE A 12 -2.23 5.06 -1.40
N ALA A 13 -2.61 5.58 -2.56
CA ALA A 13 -3.64 4.99 -3.42
C ALA A 13 -2.96 4.12 -4.48
N MET A 14 -3.26 2.82 -4.47
CA MET A 14 -2.80 1.85 -5.47
C MET A 14 -4.02 1.42 -6.30
N LEU A 15 -3.95 1.69 -7.61
CA LEU A 15 -5.08 1.49 -8.54
C LEU A 15 -4.84 0.39 -9.57
N ALA A 16 -3.73 -0.34 -9.46
CA ALA A 16 -3.36 -1.43 -10.36
C ALA A 16 -3.05 -2.67 -9.54
N ASN A 17 -3.43 -3.85 -10.06
CA ASN A 17 -3.06 -5.11 -9.45
C ASN A 17 -1.57 -5.44 -9.73
N LEU A 18 -1.03 -6.43 -9.02
CA LEU A 18 0.36 -6.87 -9.23
C LEU A 18 0.55 -7.46 -10.63
N VAL A 19 -0.41 -8.28 -11.06
CA VAL A 19 -0.44 -8.94 -12.36
C VAL A 19 -1.82 -8.75 -12.97
N GLU A 20 -1.86 -8.33 -14.22
CA GLU A 20 -3.09 -8.13 -14.99
C GLU A 20 -2.93 -8.81 -16.35
N ASN A 21 -3.86 -9.72 -16.69
CA ASN A 21 -3.82 -10.52 -17.91
C ASN A 21 -2.48 -11.25 -18.15
N GLY A 22 -1.83 -11.71 -17.08
CA GLY A 22 -0.53 -12.38 -17.12
C GLY A 22 0.68 -11.44 -17.23
N VAL A 23 0.46 -10.12 -17.29
CA VAL A 23 1.52 -9.11 -17.35
C VAL A 23 1.73 -8.51 -15.96
N VAL A 24 2.98 -8.46 -15.50
CA VAL A 24 3.34 -7.79 -14.24
C VAL A 24 3.19 -6.28 -14.41
N LYS A 25 2.30 -5.67 -13.63
CA LYS A 25 2.04 -4.22 -13.65
C LYS A 25 2.61 -3.50 -12.43
N CYS A 26 2.68 -4.18 -11.30
CA CYS A 26 3.24 -3.61 -10.08
C CYS A 26 4.00 -4.68 -9.29
N VAL A 27 5.11 -4.29 -8.68
CA VAL A 27 5.82 -5.13 -7.73
C VAL A 27 5.21 -4.97 -6.34
N GLN A 28 5.21 -6.05 -5.56
CA GLN A 28 4.76 -5.98 -4.18
C GLN A 28 5.81 -5.27 -3.32
N TYR A 29 5.62 -3.97 -3.09
CA TYR A 29 6.55 -3.14 -2.31
C TYR A 29 6.24 -3.13 -0.80
N TRP A 30 5.39 -4.02 -0.32
CA TRP A 30 5.01 -4.18 1.09
C TRP A 30 5.17 -5.65 1.55
N PRO A 31 5.24 -5.92 2.87
CA PRO A 31 5.34 -7.28 3.39
C PRO A 31 4.14 -8.17 3.03
N LYS A 32 4.35 -9.49 2.89
CA LYS A 32 3.27 -10.44 2.52
C LYS A 32 2.30 -10.73 3.66
N GLU A 33 2.79 -10.77 4.89
CA GLU A 33 2.04 -11.26 6.05
C GLU A 33 1.92 -10.17 7.12
N VAL A 34 0.74 -10.09 7.75
CA VAL A 34 0.51 -9.18 8.88
C VAL A 34 1.33 -9.66 10.06
N ASN A 35 2.13 -8.76 10.64
CA ASN A 35 3.10 -9.05 11.71
C ASN A 35 4.14 -10.14 11.37
N GLY A 36 4.32 -10.45 10.08
CA GLY A 36 5.35 -11.36 9.60
C GLY A 36 6.70 -10.67 9.36
N ASP A 37 7.52 -11.29 8.52
CA ASP A 37 8.84 -10.75 8.18
C ASP A 37 8.74 -9.36 7.53
N PRO A 38 9.46 -8.35 8.06
CA PRO A 38 9.42 -7.01 7.50
C PRO A 38 10.15 -6.97 6.16
N LEU A 39 9.66 -6.10 5.26
CA LEU A 39 10.38 -5.76 4.05
C LEU A 39 11.54 -4.84 4.42
N LYS A 40 12.76 -5.31 4.21
CA LYS A 40 13.99 -4.55 4.51
C LYS A 40 14.65 -4.06 3.22
N SER A 41 15.15 -2.83 3.29
CA SER A 41 16.05 -2.22 2.30
C SER A 41 17.21 -1.56 3.04
N ASP A 42 18.24 -1.12 2.31
CA ASP A 42 19.44 -0.49 2.89
C ASP A 42 19.16 0.67 3.84
N GLN A 43 18.00 1.34 3.68
CA GLN A 43 17.65 2.54 4.43
C GLN A 43 16.34 2.41 5.20
N PHE A 44 15.46 1.48 4.86
CA PHE A 44 14.10 1.40 5.41
C PHE A 44 13.70 -0.02 5.75
N THR A 45 12.99 -0.14 6.87
CA THR A 45 12.28 -1.35 7.30
C THR A 45 10.78 -1.05 7.28
N ILE A 46 10.01 -1.91 6.64
CA ILE A 46 8.55 -1.76 6.51
C ILE A 46 7.87 -2.97 7.14
N LYS A 47 6.99 -2.71 8.10
CA LYS A 47 6.15 -3.73 8.75
C LYS A 47 4.71 -3.56 8.31
N LEU A 48 4.04 -4.67 8.05
CA LEU A 48 2.60 -4.70 7.84
C LEU A 48 1.92 -4.98 9.18
N LEU A 49 1.22 -4.00 9.72
CA LEU A 49 0.59 -4.09 11.05
C LEU A 49 -0.85 -4.60 10.97
N LYS A 50 -1.55 -4.26 9.89
CA LYS A 50 -2.94 -4.66 9.69
C LYS A 50 -3.28 -4.73 8.21
N GLU A 51 -4.11 -5.70 7.85
CA GLU A 51 -4.74 -5.79 6.54
C GLU A 51 -6.25 -5.98 6.72
N ASP A 52 -7.03 -5.10 6.09
CA ASP A 52 -8.48 -5.17 6.03
C ASP A 52 -8.89 -5.35 4.56
N VAL A 53 -9.56 -6.46 4.24
CA VAL A 53 -10.00 -6.78 2.87
C VAL A 53 -11.50 -6.52 2.76
N TRP A 54 -11.91 -5.62 1.85
CA TRP A 54 -13.30 -5.42 1.46
C TRP A 54 -13.52 -5.91 0.01
N SER A 55 -14.77 -5.89 -0.44
CA SER A 55 -15.13 -6.28 -1.81
C SER A 55 -14.41 -5.46 -2.88
N ASP A 56 -14.22 -4.17 -2.62
CA ASP A 56 -13.79 -3.19 -3.63
C ASP A 56 -12.30 -2.82 -3.51
N PHE A 57 -11.76 -2.91 -2.30
CA PHE A 57 -10.38 -2.53 -2.00
C PHE A 57 -9.84 -3.25 -0.77
N THR A 58 -8.53 -3.26 -0.64
CA THR A 58 -7.81 -3.71 0.55
C THR A 58 -7.12 -2.51 1.20
N ARG A 59 -7.25 -2.34 2.51
CA ARG A 59 -6.47 -1.36 3.29
C ARG A 59 -5.35 -2.08 4.03
N ARG A 60 -4.13 -1.57 3.88
CA ARG A 60 -2.95 -2.03 4.61
C ARG A 60 -2.43 -0.91 5.48
N GLN A 61 -2.32 -1.15 6.78
CA GLN A 61 -1.66 -0.25 7.71
C GLN A 61 -0.24 -0.73 7.92
N MET A 62 0.72 0.12 7.60
CA MET A 62 2.14 -0.19 7.64
C MET A 62 2.88 0.78 8.54
N GLU A 63 4.00 0.32 9.07
CA GLU A 63 4.96 1.15 9.77
C GLU A 63 6.26 1.19 8.97
N VAL A 64 6.74 2.39 8.68
CA VAL A 64 8.02 2.63 7.99
C VAL A 64 9.02 3.18 8.99
N THR A 65 10.17 2.53 9.12
CA THR A 65 11.26 2.95 10.01
C THR A 65 12.54 3.14 9.21
N LYS A 66 13.27 4.22 9.45
CA LYS A 66 14.55 4.49 8.78
C LYS A 66 15.71 3.93 9.61
N VAL A 67 16.48 3.00 9.04
CA VAL A 67 17.46 2.13 9.75
C VAL A 67 18.62 2.90 10.42
N ARG A 68 18.99 4.07 9.88
CA ARG A 68 20.19 4.83 10.29
C ARG A 68 19.91 6.09 11.12
N ILE A 69 18.68 6.27 11.60
CA ILE A 69 18.36 7.40 12.48
C ILE A 69 18.41 6.90 13.93
N GLU A 70 19.19 7.57 14.78
CA GLU A 70 19.35 7.25 16.21
C GLU A 70 18.05 7.40 17.00
N SER A 71 17.11 8.21 16.51
CA SER A 71 15.73 8.16 16.96
C SER A 71 15.02 7.02 16.23
N ASN A 72 14.36 6.14 16.99
CA ASN A 72 13.42 5.12 16.52
C ASN A 72 12.17 5.76 15.87
N LEU A 73 12.35 6.74 14.99
CA LEU A 73 11.28 7.44 14.33
C LEU A 73 10.65 6.45 13.35
N SER A 74 9.48 5.97 13.72
CA SER A 74 8.61 5.23 12.83
C SER A 74 7.50 6.14 12.33
N ARG A 75 7.00 5.87 11.13
CA ARG A 75 5.89 6.61 10.53
C ARG A 75 4.80 5.65 10.10
N PRO A 76 3.54 5.87 10.52
CA PRO A 76 2.42 5.09 10.02
C PRO A 76 2.13 5.50 8.57
N VAL A 77 1.93 4.51 7.70
CA VAL A 77 1.52 4.71 6.30
C VAL A 77 0.36 3.76 6.01
N THR A 78 -0.72 4.30 5.44
CA THR A 78 -1.89 3.51 5.03
C THR A 78 -1.91 3.39 3.51
N GLN A 79 -1.85 2.17 2.99
CA GLN A 79 -2.12 1.91 1.57
C GLN A 79 -3.57 1.49 1.40
N TYR A 80 -4.25 2.10 0.44
CA TYR A 80 -5.52 1.65 -0.09
C TYR A 80 -5.28 1.09 -1.49
N HIS A 81 -5.48 -0.21 -1.66
CA HIS A 81 -5.32 -0.91 -2.92
C HIS A 81 -6.70 -1.24 -3.47
N TYR A 82 -7.08 -0.59 -4.55
CA TYR A 82 -8.30 -0.85 -5.28
C TYR A 82 -8.14 -2.10 -6.15
N THR A 83 -8.81 -3.19 -5.79
CA THR A 83 -8.56 -4.53 -6.35
C THR A 83 -9.49 -4.91 -7.48
N THR A 84 -10.60 -4.17 -7.66
CA THR A 84 -11.65 -4.49 -8.64
C THR A 84 -11.54 -3.71 -9.94
N TRP A 85 -10.51 -2.86 -10.12
CA TRP A 85 -10.27 -2.20 -11.41
C TRP A 85 -9.67 -3.22 -12.36
N SER A 86 -10.37 -3.53 -13.44
CA SER A 86 -9.80 -4.35 -14.51
C SER A 86 -9.16 -3.46 -15.57
N ASP A 87 -8.00 -3.88 -16.07
CA ASP A 87 -7.08 -3.19 -16.97
C ASP A 87 -7.72 -2.65 -18.27
N HIS A 88 -8.87 -3.22 -18.67
CA HIS A 88 -9.59 -2.86 -19.90
C HIS A 88 -11.06 -2.47 -19.67
N SER A 89 -11.49 -2.29 -18.42
CA SER A 89 -12.85 -1.85 -18.12
C SER A 89 -12.85 -0.70 -17.13
N VAL A 90 -13.72 0.29 -17.34
CA VAL A 90 -14.11 1.17 -16.25
C VAL A 90 -14.95 0.39 -15.24
N PRO A 91 -14.85 0.66 -13.93
CA PRO A 91 -15.78 0.11 -12.96
C PRO A 91 -17.22 0.40 -13.41
N SER A 92 -18.10 -0.61 -13.36
CA SER A 92 -19.50 -0.47 -13.77
C SER A 92 -20.24 0.61 -12.98
N HIS A 93 -19.77 0.92 -11.77
CA HIS A 93 -20.30 1.96 -10.90
C HIS A 93 -19.16 2.73 -10.23
N ALA A 94 -19.30 4.06 -10.16
CA ALA A 94 -18.31 4.93 -9.50
C ALA A 94 -18.26 4.76 -7.97
N THR A 95 -19.22 4.05 -7.38
CA THR A 95 -19.40 3.91 -5.92
C THR A 95 -18.14 3.42 -5.21
N ALA A 96 -17.46 2.43 -5.78
CA ALA A 96 -16.25 1.84 -5.20
C ALA A 96 -15.08 2.85 -5.19
N LEU A 97 -14.88 3.56 -6.31
CA LEU A 97 -13.91 4.65 -6.41
C LEU A 97 -14.26 5.80 -5.45
N TRP A 98 -15.54 6.14 -5.32
CA TRP A 98 -16.03 7.17 -4.42
C TRP A 98 -15.79 6.81 -2.94
N ARG A 99 -16.01 5.54 -2.57
CA ARG A 99 -15.70 5.01 -1.23
C ARG A 99 -14.21 5.10 -0.93
N LEU A 100 -13.35 4.81 -1.91
CA LEU A 100 -11.91 4.97 -1.79
C LEU A 100 -11.53 6.45 -1.57
N PHE A 101 -12.05 7.36 -2.40
CA PHE A 101 -11.79 8.80 -2.27
C PHE A 101 -12.19 9.34 -0.90
N ARG A 102 -13.29 8.87 -0.31
CA ARG A 102 -13.73 9.28 1.03
C ARG A 102 -12.80 8.78 2.16
N LYS A 103 -11.90 7.85 1.87
CA LYS A 103 -10.95 7.26 2.82
C LYS A 103 -9.52 7.78 2.64
N LEU A 104 -9.22 8.39 1.50
CA LEU A 104 -7.97 9.14 1.23
C LEU A 104 -7.98 10.48 1.94
#